data_AF-A0AAE3QWT3-F1
#
_entry.id   AF-A0AAE3QWT3-F1
#
_cell.length_a   1.000
_cell.length_b   1.000
_cell.length_c   1.000
_cell.angle_alpha   90.00
_cell.angle_beta   90.00
_cell.angle_gamma   90.00
#
_symmetry.space_group_name_H-M   'P 1'
#
loop_
_entity.id
_entity.type
_entity.pdbx_description
1 polymer ?
#
loop_
_entity_poly.entity_id
_entity_poly.type
_entity_poly.pdbx_seq_one_letter_code
_entity_poly.pdbx_strand_id
1 'polypeptide(L)'
;MEIKVIIFDVGKGDNIIVEFPENIFGLIDFNKKTSQGEPPSLTYLRLKYDELKAKGSNLRICFINITHQDKDHRHGAVDFFAWIEEKKIDIEIWYPKSINIPNIISHLRKNNDLENTFNYIYQFHKKKRTRALEGISEVKTIKNFKIYALSPLPDAIEEDINDRIVNPRNWNPNNTSTALHFRSNNLQLTFGADLPWLEWEKVIERLDISSLKDIYSDFVKASHHGAENASHTTLWEKLLKDLSHIIFTADARYPKKITLDHLSQINKEKLHKYSTFVQNQIFICKNAENVTNKKNIQWIISNNLTGSQNISSQTIRSIPRKKDPELESDFKFIGWEFMFLESNKVEVFQLYPQLQ
;
A
#
# COMPACT_ATOMS: atom_id res chain seq x y z
N MET A 1 14.36 8.22 -15.11
CA MET A 1 13.55 7.11 -14.59
C MET A 1 12.24 7.62 -14.02
N GLU A 2 11.13 6.94 -14.32
CA GLU A 2 9.81 7.20 -13.73
C GLU A 2 9.36 5.93 -12.98
N ILE A 3 8.85 6.11 -11.76
CA ILE A 3 8.14 5.07 -11.02
C ILE A 3 6.75 5.60 -10.69
N LYS A 4 5.75 4.74 -10.82
CA LYS A 4 4.35 5.11 -10.60
C LYS A 4 3.70 4.16 -9.62
N VAL A 5 3.04 4.73 -8.61
CA VAL A 5 2.27 3.99 -7.61
C VAL A 5 0.80 4.30 -7.85
N ILE A 6 0.02 3.27 -8.12
CA ILE A 6 -1.41 3.36 -8.43
C ILE A 6 -2.17 2.69 -7.30
N ILE A 7 -3.00 3.45 -6.60
CA ILE A 7 -3.77 2.97 -5.45
C ILE A 7 -5.25 3.05 -5.79
N PHE A 8 -5.89 1.88 -5.87
CA PHE A 8 -7.29 1.79 -6.24
C PHE A 8 -8.20 1.95 -5.00
N ASP A 9 -9.30 2.70 -5.13
CA ASP A 9 -10.38 2.70 -4.14
C ASP A 9 -11.19 1.40 -4.23
N VAL A 10 -10.91 0.54 -3.26
CA VAL A 10 -11.61 -0.73 -3.04
C VAL A 10 -12.47 -0.69 -1.77
N GLY A 11 -12.65 0.49 -1.16
CA GLY A 11 -13.31 0.64 0.14
C GLY A 11 -12.39 0.27 1.31
N LYS A 12 -12.53 -0.93 1.86
CA LYS A 12 -11.68 -1.47 2.94
C LYS A 12 -10.71 -2.47 2.33
N GLY A 13 -9.42 -2.42 2.67
CA GLY A 13 -8.39 -3.30 2.13
C GLY A 13 -7.46 -2.60 1.13
N ASP A 14 -6.50 -3.35 0.59
CA ASP A 14 -5.48 -2.82 -0.31
C ASP A 14 -5.59 -3.41 -1.71
N ASN A 15 -5.32 -2.55 -2.70
CA ASN A 15 -5.08 -2.95 -4.07
C ASN A 15 -4.16 -1.91 -4.72
N ILE A 16 -2.89 -2.28 -4.91
CA ILE A 16 -1.83 -1.33 -5.28
C ILE A 16 -1.00 -1.91 -6.42
N ILE A 17 -0.80 -1.11 -7.47
CA ILE A 17 0.19 -1.40 -8.52
C ILE A 17 1.39 -0.48 -8.35
N VAL A 18 2.59 -1.03 -8.46
CA VAL A 18 3.82 -0.27 -8.66
C VAL A 18 4.34 -0.54 -10.07
N GLU A 19 4.33 0.47 -10.91
CA GLU A 19 4.87 0.46 -12.27
C GLU A 19 6.29 1.05 -12.24
N PHE A 20 7.26 0.18 -12.50
CA PHE A 20 8.66 0.50 -12.73
C PHE A 20 8.88 0.79 -14.23
N PRO A 21 10.05 1.35 -14.63
CA PRO A 21 10.37 1.55 -16.04
C PRO A 21 10.31 0.28 -16.86
N GLU A 22 10.19 0.48 -18.17
CA GLU A 22 10.19 -0.59 -19.15
C GLU A 22 9.03 -1.59 -18.95
N ASN A 23 7.87 -1.09 -18.53
CA ASN A 23 6.63 -1.87 -18.40
C ASN A 23 6.78 -3.04 -17.42
N ILE A 24 7.55 -2.84 -16.34
CA ILE A 24 7.70 -3.81 -15.25
C ILE A 24 6.75 -3.41 -14.13
N PHE A 25 5.92 -4.35 -13.69
CA PHE A 25 4.87 -4.12 -12.71
C PHE A 25 5.07 -5.00 -11.49
N GLY A 26 4.81 -4.46 -10.31
CA GLY A 26 4.58 -5.19 -9.07
C GLY A 26 3.16 -4.96 -8.59
N LEU A 27 2.57 -5.96 -7.95
CA LEU A 27 1.24 -5.85 -7.32
C LEU A 27 1.38 -6.09 -5.82
N ILE A 28 0.67 -5.29 -5.02
CA ILE A 28 0.54 -5.47 -3.58
C ILE A 28 -0.96 -5.59 -3.29
N ASP A 29 -1.32 -6.77 -2.77
CA ASP A 29 -2.67 -7.20 -2.43
C ASP A 29 -3.69 -7.20 -3.57
N PHE A 30 -4.82 -7.81 -3.26
CA PHE A 30 -5.99 -7.87 -4.11
C PHE A 30 -7.21 -7.44 -3.33
N ASN A 31 -8.01 -6.62 -3.96
CA ASN A 31 -9.35 -6.41 -3.47
C ASN A 31 -10.27 -5.94 -4.58
N LYS A 32 -11.56 -6.19 -4.39
CA LYS A 32 -12.64 -5.65 -5.23
C LYS A 32 -13.84 -5.35 -4.34
N LYS A 33 -14.60 -4.31 -4.68
CA LYS A 33 -15.89 -4.08 -4.03
C LYS A 33 -16.81 -5.27 -4.37
N THR A 34 -17.65 -5.73 -3.44
CA THR A 34 -18.55 -6.88 -3.68
C THR A 34 -19.45 -6.69 -4.91
N SER A 35 -19.76 -5.44 -5.26
CA SER A 35 -20.54 -5.08 -6.45
C SER A 35 -19.73 -5.10 -7.75
N GLN A 36 -18.41 -5.20 -7.69
CA GLN A 36 -17.53 -5.23 -8.86
C GLN A 36 -17.22 -6.67 -9.27
N GLY A 37 -17.25 -6.94 -10.58
CA GLY A 37 -16.96 -8.25 -11.13
C GLY A 37 -15.52 -8.70 -10.93
N GLU A 38 -14.54 -7.80 -11.09
CA GLU A 38 -13.12 -8.09 -10.99
C GLU A 38 -12.34 -7.01 -10.21
N PRO A 39 -11.13 -7.31 -9.72
CA PRO A 39 -10.25 -6.30 -9.11
C PRO A 39 -9.88 -5.18 -10.09
N PRO A 40 -9.89 -3.91 -9.68
CA PRO A 40 -9.53 -2.80 -10.57
C PRO A 40 -8.08 -2.88 -11.08
N SER A 41 -7.17 -3.47 -10.31
CA SER A 41 -5.80 -3.78 -10.79
C SER A 41 -5.78 -4.78 -11.94
N LEU A 42 -6.67 -5.77 -11.94
CA LEU A 42 -6.79 -6.73 -13.04
C LEU A 42 -7.29 -6.03 -14.31
N THR A 43 -8.34 -5.21 -14.19
CA THR A 43 -8.84 -4.39 -15.30
C THR A 43 -7.73 -3.52 -15.88
N TYR A 44 -6.99 -2.82 -15.02
CA TYR A 44 -5.88 -1.97 -15.43
C TYR A 44 -4.79 -2.75 -16.19
N LEU A 45 -4.34 -3.89 -15.64
CA LEU A 45 -3.28 -4.69 -16.24
C LEU A 45 -3.71 -5.37 -17.54
N ARG A 46 -4.99 -5.72 -17.70
CA ARG A 46 -5.54 -6.21 -18.99
C ARG A 46 -5.46 -5.14 -20.07
N LEU A 47 -5.95 -3.94 -19.77
CA LEU A 47 -5.88 -2.80 -20.70
C LEU A 47 -4.42 -2.49 -21.06
N LYS A 48 -3.52 -2.49 -20.08
CA LYS A 48 -2.08 -2.29 -20.32
C LYS A 48 -1.43 -3.42 -21.11
N TYR A 49 -1.81 -4.66 -20.86
CA TYR A 49 -1.32 -5.80 -21.61
C TYR A 49 -1.70 -5.68 -23.09
N ASP A 50 -2.96 -5.37 -23.39
CA ASP A 50 -3.44 -5.22 -24.77
C ASP A 50 -2.79 -4.02 -25.46
N GLU A 51 -2.67 -2.89 -24.76
CA GLU A 51 -1.98 -1.69 -25.26
C GLU A 51 -0.52 -1.99 -25.62
N LEU A 52 0.22 -2.65 -24.74
CA LEU A 52 1.64 -2.96 -24.95
C LEU A 52 1.83 -3.98 -26.06
N LYS A 53 0.97 -5.01 -26.09
CA LYS A 53 0.98 -6.02 -27.15
C LYS A 53 0.75 -5.41 -28.53
N ALA A 54 -0.20 -4.48 -28.64
CA ALA A 54 -0.45 -3.74 -29.89
C ALA A 54 0.78 -2.91 -30.34
N LYS A 55 1.62 -2.48 -29.40
CA LYS A 55 2.88 -1.76 -29.65
C LYS A 55 4.08 -2.67 -29.85
N GLY A 56 3.90 -4.00 -29.88
CA GLY A 56 5.01 -4.96 -29.96
C GLY A 56 5.88 -5.02 -28.71
N SER A 57 5.39 -4.53 -27.58
CA SER A 57 6.05 -4.59 -26.27
C SER A 57 5.38 -5.63 -25.38
N ASN A 58 6.10 -6.10 -24.36
CA ASN A 58 5.57 -7.05 -23.40
C ASN A 58 5.36 -6.39 -22.04
N LEU A 59 4.23 -6.72 -21.41
CA LEU A 59 3.99 -6.42 -20.01
C LEU A 59 4.71 -7.47 -19.16
N ARG A 60 5.45 -7.05 -18.13
CA ARG A 60 6.12 -7.95 -17.19
C ARG A 60 5.64 -7.71 -15.78
N ILE A 61 5.02 -8.71 -15.15
CA ILE A 61 4.68 -8.65 -13.72
C ILE A 61 5.75 -9.42 -12.94
N CYS A 62 6.55 -8.71 -12.17
CA CYS A 62 7.74 -9.27 -11.53
C CYS A 62 7.48 -9.85 -10.14
N PHE A 63 6.41 -9.40 -9.47
CA PHE A 63 5.90 -9.99 -8.23
C PHE A 63 4.43 -9.65 -8.00
N ILE A 64 3.78 -10.51 -7.21
CA ILE A 64 2.56 -10.20 -6.44
C ILE A 64 2.91 -10.40 -4.98
N ASN A 65 2.64 -9.43 -4.12
CA ASN A 65 2.76 -9.59 -2.68
C ASN A 65 1.37 -9.67 -2.06
N ILE A 66 1.05 -10.77 -1.39
CA ILE A 66 -0.13 -10.90 -0.53
C ILE A 66 0.35 -10.65 0.89
N THR A 67 -0.02 -9.50 1.45
CA THR A 67 0.55 -9.00 2.70
C THR A 67 0.12 -9.82 3.90
N HIS A 68 -1.10 -10.37 3.92
CA HIS A 68 -1.64 -11.27 4.95
C HIS A 68 -2.92 -11.98 4.45
N GLN A 69 -3.60 -12.73 5.33
CA GLN A 69 -4.67 -13.65 4.94
C GLN A 69 -6.08 -13.05 4.92
N ASP A 70 -6.24 -11.80 5.37
CA ASP A 70 -7.57 -11.21 5.44
C ASP A 70 -8.20 -11.08 4.07
N LYS A 71 -9.53 -11.25 4.07
CA LYS A 71 -10.31 -11.33 2.85
C LYS A 71 -10.10 -10.09 1.98
N ASP A 72 -10.07 -8.91 2.57
CA ASP A 72 -9.93 -7.62 1.89
C ASP A 72 -8.51 -7.33 1.35
N HIS A 73 -7.56 -8.27 1.51
CA HIS A 73 -6.22 -8.21 0.89
C HIS A 73 -5.99 -9.32 -0.13
N ARG A 74 -6.94 -10.24 -0.27
CA ARG A 74 -6.87 -11.34 -1.26
C ARG A 74 -8.12 -11.48 -2.12
N HIS A 75 -9.14 -10.64 -1.91
CA HIS A 75 -10.39 -10.73 -2.65
C HIS A 75 -10.15 -10.47 -4.13
N GLY A 76 -10.39 -11.48 -4.96
CA GLY A 76 -10.20 -11.42 -6.41
C GLY A 76 -8.82 -11.88 -6.88
N ALA A 77 -7.98 -12.41 -5.97
CA ALA A 77 -6.75 -13.11 -6.34
C ALA A 77 -7.01 -14.26 -7.33
N VAL A 78 -8.14 -14.98 -7.17
CA VAL A 78 -8.56 -16.07 -8.07
C VAL A 78 -8.72 -15.60 -9.51
N ASP A 79 -9.45 -14.49 -9.73
CA ASP A 79 -9.67 -13.91 -11.06
C ASP A 79 -8.33 -13.51 -11.69
N PHE A 80 -7.43 -12.97 -10.87
CA PHE A 80 -6.11 -12.55 -11.30
C PHE A 80 -5.23 -13.74 -11.69
N PHE A 81 -5.18 -14.79 -10.86
CA PHE A 81 -4.38 -15.98 -11.14
C PHE A 81 -4.86 -16.73 -12.38
N ALA A 82 -6.18 -16.82 -12.58
CA ALA A 82 -6.75 -17.38 -13.80
C ALA A 82 -6.27 -16.61 -15.05
N TRP A 83 -6.26 -15.27 -14.99
CA TRP A 83 -5.75 -14.43 -16.08
C TRP A 83 -4.25 -14.60 -16.32
N ILE A 84 -3.44 -14.70 -15.25
CA ILE A 84 -1.99 -14.96 -15.35
C ILE A 84 -1.71 -16.29 -16.05
N GLU A 85 -2.46 -17.35 -15.70
CA GLU A 85 -2.32 -18.66 -16.35
C GLU A 85 -2.78 -18.61 -17.82
N GLU A 86 -3.92 -17.98 -18.10
CA GLU A 86 -4.44 -17.77 -19.47
C GLU A 86 -3.41 -17.07 -20.36
N LYS A 87 -2.80 -15.98 -19.86
CA LYS A 87 -1.80 -15.20 -20.61
C LYS A 87 -0.38 -15.77 -20.51
N LYS A 88 -0.18 -16.84 -19.75
CA LYS A 88 1.13 -17.47 -19.50
C LYS A 88 2.18 -16.48 -18.98
N ILE A 89 1.76 -15.54 -18.13
CA ILE A 89 2.65 -14.54 -17.54
C ILE A 89 3.51 -15.23 -16.47
N ASP A 90 4.83 -15.11 -16.57
CA ASP A 90 5.74 -15.59 -15.53
C ASP A 90 5.81 -14.59 -14.38
N ILE A 91 5.67 -15.11 -13.16
CA ILE A 91 5.51 -14.28 -11.97
C ILE A 91 5.97 -15.01 -10.71
N GLU A 92 6.40 -14.23 -9.72
CA GLU A 92 6.73 -14.71 -8.38
C GLU A 92 5.68 -14.20 -7.38
N ILE A 93 5.11 -15.09 -6.56
CA ILE A 93 4.15 -14.71 -5.51
C ILE A 93 4.87 -14.67 -4.17
N TRP A 94 4.80 -13.54 -3.50
CA TRP A 94 5.33 -13.31 -2.16
C TRP A 94 4.20 -13.35 -1.13
N TYR A 95 4.49 -13.94 0.03
CA TYR A 95 3.54 -14.04 1.13
C TYR A 95 4.29 -14.17 2.47
N PRO A 96 3.72 -13.75 3.60
CA PRO A 96 4.32 -13.95 4.92
C PRO A 96 4.55 -15.43 5.22
N LYS A 97 5.70 -15.77 5.79
CA LYS A 97 6.03 -17.17 6.15
C LYS A 97 4.99 -17.82 7.08
N SER A 98 4.26 -17.02 7.87
CA SER A 98 3.15 -17.47 8.74
C SER A 98 2.02 -18.16 8.01
N ILE A 99 1.87 -17.86 6.73
CA ILE A 99 0.81 -18.42 5.90
C ILE A 99 1.02 -19.93 5.66
N ASN A 100 2.14 -20.55 6.09
CA ASN A 100 2.42 -22.00 6.07
C ASN A 100 1.44 -22.81 5.21
N ILE A 101 1.59 -22.68 3.89
CA ILE A 101 0.56 -23.05 2.90
C ILE A 101 0.11 -24.51 3.07
N PRO A 102 1.01 -25.50 3.26
CA PRO A 102 0.58 -26.89 3.46
C PRO A 102 -0.33 -27.07 4.68
N ASN A 103 -0.02 -26.39 5.79
CA ASN A 103 -0.81 -26.46 7.02
C ASN A 103 -2.14 -25.73 6.88
N ILE A 104 -2.18 -24.61 6.17
CA ILE A 104 -3.45 -23.91 5.91
C ILE A 104 -4.37 -24.79 5.09
N ILE A 105 -3.91 -25.35 3.96
CA ILE A 105 -4.76 -26.15 3.07
C ILE A 105 -5.36 -27.37 3.79
N SER A 106 -4.61 -28.03 4.67
CA SER A 106 -5.15 -29.17 5.42
C SER A 106 -6.30 -28.79 6.37
N HIS A 107 -6.33 -27.54 6.84
CA HIS A 107 -7.34 -27.01 7.75
C HIS A 107 -8.49 -26.26 7.05
N LEU A 108 -8.34 -25.90 5.77
CA LEU A 108 -9.29 -25.06 5.02
C LEU A 108 -10.58 -25.74 4.54
N ARG A 109 -10.93 -26.94 5.05
CA ARG A 109 -12.04 -27.78 4.56
C ARG A 109 -13.47 -27.19 4.59
N LYS A 110 -13.67 -25.88 4.83
CA LYS A 110 -15.00 -25.27 5.04
C LYS A 110 -15.21 -23.87 4.43
N ASN A 111 -14.28 -23.29 3.66
CA ASN A 111 -14.47 -21.94 3.09
C ASN A 111 -13.96 -21.83 1.63
N ASN A 112 -14.87 -21.88 0.66
CA ASN A 112 -14.56 -21.95 -0.78
C ASN A 112 -13.60 -20.87 -1.31
N ASP A 113 -13.74 -19.61 -0.90
CA ASP A 113 -12.90 -18.52 -1.44
C ASP A 113 -11.46 -18.53 -0.90
N LEU A 114 -11.32 -18.78 0.40
CA LEU A 114 -10.03 -18.95 1.09
C LEU A 114 -9.30 -20.17 0.53
N GLU A 115 -10.02 -21.28 0.40
CA GLU A 115 -9.52 -22.51 -0.19
C GLU A 115 -9.05 -22.30 -1.64
N ASN A 116 -9.85 -21.65 -2.49
CA ASN A 116 -9.47 -21.41 -3.89
C ASN A 116 -8.21 -20.55 -4.02
N THR A 117 -8.13 -19.44 -3.26
CA THR A 117 -6.95 -18.56 -3.29
C THR A 117 -5.70 -19.32 -2.89
N PHE A 118 -5.75 -20.05 -1.76
CA PHE A 118 -4.60 -20.79 -1.27
C PHE A 118 -4.25 -22.01 -2.12
N ASN A 119 -5.23 -22.62 -2.78
CA ASN A 119 -4.98 -23.65 -3.77
C ASN A 119 -4.17 -23.11 -4.94
N TYR A 120 -4.49 -21.94 -5.49
CA TYR A 120 -3.65 -21.30 -6.51
C TYR A 120 -2.23 -21.06 -5.99
N ILE A 121 -2.08 -20.41 -4.84
CA ILE A 121 -0.76 -20.11 -4.27
C ILE A 121 0.04 -21.41 -4.08
N TYR A 122 -0.60 -22.50 -3.65
CA TYR A 122 0.03 -23.82 -3.54
C TYR A 122 0.44 -24.42 -4.88
N GLN A 123 -0.37 -24.28 -5.93
CA GLN A 123 0.03 -24.71 -7.28
C GLN A 123 1.24 -23.90 -7.79
N PHE A 124 1.27 -22.59 -7.54
CA PHE A 124 2.44 -21.76 -7.83
C PHE A 124 3.66 -22.18 -6.98
N HIS A 125 3.44 -22.53 -5.71
CA HIS A 125 4.49 -22.97 -4.80
C HIS A 125 5.16 -24.25 -5.29
N LYS A 126 4.37 -25.24 -5.74
CA LYS A 126 4.88 -26.46 -6.39
C LYS A 126 5.74 -26.17 -7.62
N LYS A 127 5.41 -25.12 -8.37
CA LYS A 127 6.17 -24.65 -9.53
C LYS A 127 7.42 -23.83 -9.15
N LYS A 128 7.75 -23.71 -7.86
CA LYS A 128 8.83 -22.86 -7.30
C LYS A 128 8.70 -21.38 -7.72
N ARG A 129 7.47 -20.91 -7.90
CA ARG A 129 7.14 -19.52 -8.27
C ARG A 129 6.68 -18.70 -7.08
N THR A 130 7.08 -19.10 -5.88
CA THR A 130 6.68 -18.39 -4.67
C THR A 130 7.82 -18.21 -3.70
N ARG A 131 7.67 -17.21 -2.84
CA ARG A 131 8.63 -16.85 -1.81
C ARG A 131 7.92 -16.50 -0.52
N ALA A 132 8.23 -17.25 0.53
CA ALA A 132 7.85 -16.89 1.88
C ALA A 132 8.76 -15.74 2.37
N LEU A 133 8.16 -14.68 2.89
CA LEU A 133 8.86 -13.51 3.43
C LEU A 133 8.89 -13.58 4.95
N GLU A 134 10.03 -13.24 5.54
CA GLU A 134 10.23 -13.21 6.99
C GLU A 134 11.32 -12.19 7.37
N GLY A 135 11.19 -11.64 8.58
CA GLY A 135 12.15 -10.69 9.13
C GLY A 135 12.43 -9.48 8.24
N ILE A 136 13.66 -8.98 8.33
CA ILE A 136 14.16 -7.90 7.48
C ILE A 136 15.12 -8.50 6.46
N SER A 137 14.71 -8.52 5.19
CA SER A 137 15.52 -9.15 4.13
C SER A 137 15.38 -8.43 2.79
N GLU A 138 16.47 -8.34 2.02
CA GLU A 138 16.39 -7.94 0.61
C GLU A 138 15.76 -9.08 -0.18
N VAL A 139 14.61 -8.80 -0.81
CA VAL A 139 13.84 -9.77 -1.57
C VAL A 139 14.27 -9.75 -3.03
N LYS A 140 14.31 -8.56 -3.63
CA LYS A 140 14.52 -8.45 -5.08
C LYS A 140 15.09 -7.09 -5.42
N THR A 141 15.94 -7.07 -6.44
CA THR A 141 16.33 -5.83 -7.10
C THR A 141 15.61 -5.74 -8.45
N ILE A 142 14.90 -4.63 -8.68
CA ILE A 142 14.25 -4.31 -9.95
C ILE A 142 14.81 -2.99 -10.42
N LYS A 143 15.61 -3.03 -11.49
CA LYS A 143 16.38 -1.88 -11.96
C LYS A 143 17.28 -1.36 -10.82
N ASN A 144 17.14 -0.11 -10.42
CA ASN A 144 17.88 0.49 -9.31
C ASN A 144 17.12 0.43 -7.96
N PHE A 145 15.96 -0.21 -7.90
CA PHE A 145 15.19 -0.37 -6.67
C PHE A 145 15.49 -1.70 -6.01
N LYS A 146 16.04 -1.65 -4.81
CA LYS A 146 16.10 -2.78 -3.89
C LYS A 146 14.79 -2.85 -3.10
N ILE A 147 14.18 -4.01 -3.08
CA ILE A 147 12.93 -4.25 -2.34
C ILE A 147 13.25 -5.11 -1.14
N TYR A 148 12.85 -4.64 0.03
CA TYR A 148 13.01 -5.30 1.30
C TYR A 148 11.65 -5.72 1.85
N ALA A 149 11.59 -6.91 2.41
CA ALA A 149 10.51 -7.32 3.29
C ALA A 149 10.79 -6.78 4.68
N LEU A 150 9.77 -6.19 5.29
CA LEU A 150 9.74 -5.75 6.67
C LEU A 150 8.64 -6.54 7.38
N SER A 151 8.96 -7.78 7.71
CA SER A 151 8.01 -8.72 8.31
C SER A 151 8.36 -9.00 9.78
N PRO A 152 7.36 -9.36 10.60
CA PRO A 152 7.57 -9.98 11.90
C PRO A 152 8.47 -11.22 11.83
N LEU A 153 9.07 -11.60 12.98
CA LEU A 153 9.94 -12.78 13.06
C LEU A 153 9.15 -14.09 13.16
N PRO A 154 9.79 -15.23 12.88
CA PRO A 154 9.26 -16.57 13.09
C PRO A 154 8.65 -16.81 14.47
N ASP A 155 9.20 -16.25 15.54
CA ASP A 155 8.67 -16.51 16.89
C ASP A 155 7.25 -15.94 17.04
N ALA A 156 7.01 -14.73 16.53
CA ALA A 156 5.66 -14.14 16.46
C ALA A 156 4.74 -14.98 15.55
N ILE A 157 5.31 -15.66 14.56
CA ILE A 157 4.59 -16.56 13.67
C ILE A 157 4.24 -17.88 14.37
N GLU A 158 5.11 -18.42 15.21
CA GLU A 158 4.85 -19.63 16.00
C GLU A 158 3.80 -19.37 17.07
N GLU A 159 3.89 -18.23 17.76
CA GLU A 159 2.84 -17.74 18.66
C GLU A 159 1.51 -17.58 17.90
N ASP A 160 1.52 -16.96 16.72
CA ASP A 160 0.33 -16.78 15.88
C ASP A 160 -0.30 -18.11 15.42
N ILE A 161 0.53 -19.09 15.03
CA ILE A 161 0.08 -20.43 14.66
C ILE A 161 -0.51 -21.15 15.87
N ASN A 162 0.15 -21.04 17.04
CA ASN A 162 -0.35 -21.63 18.28
C ASN A 162 -1.67 -20.98 18.70
N ASP A 163 -1.77 -19.65 18.66
CA ASP A 163 -3.00 -18.92 18.93
C ASP A 163 -4.11 -19.32 17.95
N ARG A 164 -3.81 -19.47 16.67
CA ARG A 164 -4.78 -19.93 15.68
C ARG A 164 -5.33 -21.33 15.96
N ILE A 165 -4.49 -22.23 16.48
CA ILE A 165 -4.88 -23.62 16.79
C ILE A 165 -5.57 -23.71 18.15
N VAL A 166 -5.01 -23.06 19.17
CA VAL A 166 -5.41 -23.18 20.57
C VAL A 166 -6.54 -22.19 20.92
N ASN A 167 -6.48 -20.97 20.40
CA ASN A 167 -7.46 -19.91 20.67
C ASN A 167 -7.75 -19.05 19.42
N PRO A 168 -8.46 -19.61 18.41
CA PRO A 168 -8.70 -18.93 17.13
C PRO A 168 -9.47 -17.60 17.24
N ARG A 169 -10.05 -17.28 18.41
CA ARG A 169 -10.73 -16.00 18.65
C ARG A 169 -9.76 -14.84 18.91
N ASN A 170 -8.54 -15.13 19.36
CA ASN A 170 -7.51 -14.14 19.62
C ASN A 170 -6.57 -13.94 18.43
N TRP A 171 -6.65 -14.82 17.44
CA TRP A 171 -5.82 -14.75 16.25
C TRP A 171 -6.12 -13.47 15.44
N ASN A 172 -5.08 -12.71 15.13
CA ASN A 172 -5.17 -11.50 14.32
C ASN A 172 -4.17 -11.59 13.15
N PRO A 173 -4.64 -11.87 11.92
CA PRO A 173 -3.74 -12.07 10.77
C PRO A 173 -2.88 -10.84 10.47
N ASN A 174 -3.31 -9.65 10.89
CA ASN A 174 -2.57 -8.40 10.75
C ASN A 174 -1.20 -8.45 11.45
N ASN A 175 -1.08 -9.21 12.54
CA ASN A 175 0.18 -9.42 13.26
C ASN A 175 1.23 -10.14 12.41
N THR A 176 0.84 -10.71 11.27
CA THR A 176 1.76 -11.39 10.35
C THR A 176 1.92 -10.65 9.02
N SER A 177 1.41 -9.42 8.94
CA SER A 177 1.51 -8.60 7.74
C SER A 177 2.96 -8.42 7.30
N THR A 178 3.20 -8.51 6.00
CA THR A 178 4.50 -8.15 5.43
C THR A 178 4.43 -6.74 4.84
N ALA A 179 5.06 -5.79 5.52
CA ALA A 179 5.32 -4.48 4.94
C ALA A 179 6.46 -4.60 3.91
N LEU A 180 6.45 -3.74 2.90
CA LEU A 180 7.51 -3.68 1.91
C LEU A 180 8.18 -2.32 1.92
N HIS A 181 9.49 -2.31 1.72
CA HIS A 181 10.28 -1.08 1.60
C HIS A 181 11.11 -1.10 0.32
N PHE A 182 10.93 -0.10 -0.53
CA PHE A 182 11.58 0.02 -1.82
C PHE A 182 12.59 1.13 -1.71
N ARG A 183 13.86 0.85 -2.00
CA ARG A 183 14.96 1.79 -1.88
C ARG A 183 15.73 1.90 -3.18
N SER A 184 15.81 3.11 -3.69
CA SER A 184 16.81 3.54 -4.67
C SER A 184 17.75 4.57 -4.02
N ASN A 185 18.69 5.11 -4.78
CA ASN A 185 19.61 6.14 -4.28
C ASN A 185 18.88 7.39 -3.78
N ASN A 186 17.82 7.81 -4.49
CA ASN A 186 17.17 9.11 -4.23
C ASN A 186 15.74 9.00 -3.73
N LEU A 187 15.10 7.84 -3.90
CA LEU A 187 13.69 7.62 -3.60
C LEU A 187 13.52 6.37 -2.72
N GLN A 188 12.76 6.52 -1.65
CA GLN A 188 12.37 5.41 -0.77
C GLN A 188 10.85 5.36 -0.59
N LEU A 189 10.23 4.20 -0.76
CA LEU A 189 8.78 3.98 -0.65
C LEU A 189 8.51 2.90 0.39
N THR A 190 7.56 3.12 1.29
CA THR A 190 7.15 2.11 2.28
C THR A 190 5.67 1.80 2.13
N PHE A 191 5.35 0.50 2.07
CA PHE A 191 3.99 -0.01 2.02
C PHE A 191 3.72 -0.79 3.30
N GLY A 192 3.01 -0.17 4.25
CA GLY A 192 2.91 -0.70 5.61
C GLY A 192 1.97 -1.89 5.80
N ALA A 193 1.25 -2.31 4.74
CA ALA A 193 0.22 -3.34 4.82
C ALA A 193 -0.77 -3.02 5.98
N ASP A 194 -1.09 -4.02 6.79
CA ASP A 194 -1.95 -3.90 7.98
C ASP A 194 -1.20 -4.19 9.28
N LEU A 195 0.13 -4.05 9.27
CA LEU A 195 0.99 -4.34 10.42
C LEU A 195 0.67 -3.44 11.63
N PRO A 196 0.31 -3.97 12.81
CA PRO A 196 0.05 -3.15 13.98
C PRO A 196 1.34 -2.58 14.56
N TRP A 197 1.20 -1.56 15.41
CA TRP A 197 2.31 -0.82 16.01
C TRP A 197 3.25 -1.73 16.80
N LEU A 198 2.75 -2.64 17.63
CA LEU A 198 3.59 -3.54 18.41
C LEU A 198 4.48 -4.43 17.53
N GLU A 199 4.02 -4.79 16.34
CA GLU A 199 4.85 -5.52 15.38
C GLU A 199 5.81 -4.60 14.63
N TRP A 200 5.39 -3.36 14.33
CA TRP A 200 6.28 -2.32 13.82
C TRP A 200 7.43 -2.00 14.78
N GLU A 201 7.18 -1.94 16.09
CA GLU A 201 8.19 -1.72 17.12
C GLU A 201 9.30 -2.79 17.03
N LYS A 202 8.92 -4.06 17.00
CA LYS A 202 9.85 -5.19 16.78
C LYS A 202 10.61 -5.09 15.45
N VAL A 203 9.98 -4.56 14.40
CA VAL A 203 10.64 -4.32 13.11
C VAL A 203 11.65 -3.17 13.23
N ILE A 204 11.31 -2.07 13.91
CA ILE A 204 12.17 -0.89 14.11
C ILE A 204 13.41 -1.24 14.92
N GLU A 205 13.26 -1.95 16.04
CA GLU A 205 14.39 -2.40 16.87
C GLU A 205 15.43 -3.18 16.05
N ARG A 206 14.97 -4.00 15.10
CA ARG A 206 15.85 -4.76 14.21
C ARG A 206 16.43 -3.91 13.08
N LEU A 207 15.66 -2.94 12.57
CA LEU A 207 16.17 -1.98 11.61
C LEU A 207 17.40 -1.27 12.18
N ASP A 208 17.34 -0.86 13.45
CA ASP A 208 18.41 -0.12 14.15
C ASP A 208 19.75 -0.85 14.21
N ILE A 209 19.74 -2.19 14.24
CA ILE A 209 20.94 -3.03 14.24
C ILE A 209 21.28 -3.60 12.85
N SER A 210 20.50 -3.28 11.83
CA SER A 210 20.67 -3.79 10.47
C SER A 210 21.37 -2.79 9.53
N SER A 211 21.63 -3.22 8.30
CA SER A 211 22.09 -2.33 7.21
C SER A 211 21.03 -1.30 6.76
N LEU A 212 19.80 -1.38 7.30
CA LEU A 212 18.68 -0.48 7.05
C LEU A 212 18.40 0.47 8.22
N LYS A 213 19.35 0.69 9.14
CA LYS A 213 19.18 1.60 10.29
C LYS A 213 18.71 3.01 9.92
N ASP A 214 19.10 3.50 8.75
CA ASP A 214 18.78 4.85 8.25
C ASP A 214 17.59 4.83 7.26
N ILE A 215 16.64 3.91 7.47
CA ILE A 215 15.41 3.85 6.68
C ILE A 215 14.63 5.17 6.83
N TYR A 216 14.07 5.64 5.73
CA TYR A 216 13.08 6.72 5.70
C TYR A 216 12.22 6.51 4.44
N SER A 217 11.16 7.28 4.28
CA SER A 217 10.25 7.15 3.14
C SER A 217 9.88 8.50 2.56
N ASP A 218 10.05 8.65 1.25
CA ASP A 218 9.43 9.71 0.45
C ASP A 218 7.92 9.50 0.30
N PHE A 219 7.49 8.24 0.34
CA PHE A 219 6.10 7.83 0.21
C PHE A 219 5.78 6.72 1.20
N VAL A 220 4.68 6.84 1.92
CA VAL A 220 4.21 5.83 2.88
C VAL A 220 2.75 5.49 2.62
N LYS A 221 2.44 4.23 2.30
CA LYS A 221 1.10 3.68 2.54
C LYS A 221 0.98 3.36 4.02
N ALA A 222 0.19 4.13 4.75
CA ALA A 222 0.01 4.00 6.19
C ALA A 222 -0.52 2.61 6.54
N SER A 223 0.03 2.04 7.62
CA SER A 223 -0.35 0.70 8.05
C SER A 223 -1.82 0.63 8.51
N HIS A 224 -2.50 -0.45 8.17
CA HIS A 224 -3.88 -0.76 8.56
C HIS A 224 -4.82 0.42 8.33
N HIS A 225 -4.64 1.07 7.18
CA HIS A 225 -5.39 2.23 6.74
C HIS A 225 -5.32 3.44 7.69
N GLY A 226 -4.34 3.47 8.62
CA GLY A 226 -4.24 4.48 9.67
C GLY A 226 -5.08 4.17 10.90
N ALA A 227 -5.30 2.89 11.21
CA ALA A 227 -5.89 2.44 12.47
C ALA A 227 -5.08 2.89 13.69
N GLU A 228 -5.78 3.01 14.82
CA GLU A 228 -5.19 3.41 16.11
C GLU A 228 -4.06 2.48 16.54
N ASN A 229 -4.31 1.17 16.46
CA ASN A 229 -3.32 0.16 16.83
C ASN A 229 -2.20 -0.02 15.81
N ALA A 230 -2.13 0.79 14.74
CA ALA A 230 -1.14 0.69 13.67
C ALA A 230 -0.32 1.98 13.51
N SER A 231 -0.41 2.89 14.48
CA SER A 231 0.22 4.21 14.45
C SER A 231 0.86 4.53 15.79
N HIS A 232 2.08 5.06 15.75
CA HIS A 232 2.79 5.59 16.91
C HIS A 232 3.78 6.65 16.47
N THR A 233 4.10 7.61 17.33
CA THR A 233 5.07 8.68 17.01
C THR A 233 6.40 8.10 16.57
N THR A 234 6.95 7.14 17.31
CA THR A 234 8.22 6.46 16.97
C THR A 234 8.22 5.84 15.57
N LEU A 235 7.09 5.27 15.11
CA LEU A 235 6.97 4.77 13.73
C LEU A 235 7.17 5.90 12.72
N TRP A 236 6.43 6.99 12.92
CA TRP A 236 6.46 8.14 12.02
C TRP A 236 7.79 8.87 12.06
N GLU A 237 8.43 8.94 13.22
CA GLU A 237 9.79 9.46 13.36
C GLU A 237 10.80 8.64 12.58
N LYS A 238 10.63 7.31 12.57
CA LYS A 238 11.49 6.41 11.81
C LYS A 238 11.25 6.52 10.32
N LEU A 239 10.00 6.57 9.88
CA LEU A 239 9.65 6.48 8.47
C LEU A 239 9.64 7.83 7.76
N LEU A 240 9.36 8.95 8.44
CA LEU A 240 9.15 10.23 7.77
C LEU A 240 10.41 11.10 7.75
N LYS A 241 10.54 11.84 6.66
CA LYS A 241 11.47 12.95 6.51
C LYS A 241 10.72 14.17 5.99
N ASP A 242 11.43 15.28 5.83
CA ASP A 242 10.90 16.42 5.09
C ASP A 242 10.38 16.02 3.71
N LEU A 243 9.16 16.48 3.42
CA LEU A 243 8.43 16.31 2.15
C LEU A 243 7.95 14.87 1.87
N SER A 244 7.80 14.04 2.89
CA SER A 244 7.16 12.73 2.74
C SER A 244 5.67 12.86 2.35
N HIS A 245 5.19 11.96 1.50
CA HIS A 245 3.76 11.79 1.21
C HIS A 245 3.22 10.57 1.92
N ILE A 246 2.09 10.72 2.60
CA ILE A 246 1.42 9.65 3.36
C ILE A 246 0.06 9.41 2.72
N ILE A 247 -0.27 8.15 2.44
CA ILE A 247 -1.58 7.78 1.95
C ILE A 247 -2.27 6.77 2.87
N PHE A 248 -3.56 6.99 3.08
CA PHE A 248 -4.46 6.07 3.76
C PHE A 248 -5.37 5.40 2.72
N THR A 249 -5.29 4.07 2.63
CA THR A 249 -6.13 3.25 1.73
C THR A 249 -7.46 2.93 2.39
N ALA A 250 -8.27 3.93 2.69
CA ALA A 250 -9.31 3.76 3.71
C ALA A 250 -10.68 4.31 3.33
N ASP A 251 -11.74 3.68 3.86
CA ASP A 251 -13.07 4.27 3.85
C ASP A 251 -13.18 5.48 4.82
N ALA A 252 -14.37 6.06 4.91
CA ALA A 252 -14.63 7.27 5.69
C ALA A 252 -14.35 7.14 7.21
N ARG A 253 -14.06 5.95 7.75
CA ARG A 253 -13.76 5.71 9.17
C ARG A 253 -12.30 5.95 9.55
N TYR A 254 -11.47 6.27 8.56
CA TYR A 254 -10.02 6.37 8.67
C TYR A 254 -9.49 7.61 7.92
N PRO A 255 -8.26 8.07 8.21
CA PRO A 255 -7.43 7.64 9.35
C PRO A 255 -8.10 7.93 10.70
N LYS A 256 -7.71 7.20 11.74
CA LYS A 256 -8.20 7.46 13.10
C LYS A 256 -7.62 8.77 13.62
N LYS A 257 -8.35 9.43 14.52
CA LYS A 257 -7.92 10.71 15.12
C LYS A 257 -6.53 10.60 15.75
N ILE A 258 -6.29 9.55 16.55
CA ILE A 258 -4.98 9.30 17.17
C ILE A 258 -3.82 9.23 16.16
N THR A 259 -4.06 8.67 14.97
CA THR A 259 -3.06 8.63 13.90
C THR A 259 -2.74 10.04 13.39
N LEU A 260 -3.75 10.88 13.24
CA LEU A 260 -3.56 12.29 12.88
C LEU A 260 -2.87 13.08 14.00
N ASP A 261 -3.19 12.77 15.25
CA ASP A 261 -2.57 13.40 16.43
C ASP A 261 -1.07 13.06 16.51
N HIS A 262 -0.69 11.79 16.33
CA HIS A 262 0.72 11.37 16.25
C HIS A 262 1.48 12.07 15.12
N LEU A 263 0.88 12.16 13.93
CA LEU A 263 1.49 12.85 12.79
C LEU A 263 1.65 14.36 13.06
N SER A 264 0.62 14.99 13.64
CA SER A 264 0.64 16.40 14.04
C SER A 264 1.74 16.69 15.06
N GLN A 265 1.95 15.78 16.01
CA GLN A 265 3.05 15.86 16.97
C GLN A 265 4.41 15.86 16.25
N ILE A 266 4.64 14.92 15.31
CA ILE A 266 5.91 14.87 14.55
C ILE A 266 6.14 16.14 13.73
N ASN A 267 5.09 16.69 13.11
CA ASN A 267 5.18 17.94 12.37
C ASN A 267 5.63 19.10 13.28
N LYS A 268 5.07 19.18 14.50
CA LYS A 268 5.42 20.23 15.47
C LYS A 268 6.85 20.09 15.98
N GLU A 269 7.28 18.87 16.29
CA GLU A 269 8.57 18.61 16.93
C GLU A 269 9.74 18.65 15.93
N LYS A 270 9.55 18.12 14.73
CA LYS A 270 10.63 17.98 13.73
C LYS A 270 10.54 18.96 12.56
N LEU A 271 9.48 19.79 12.53
CA LEU A 271 9.17 20.68 11.39
C LEU A 271 9.04 19.94 10.05
N HIS A 272 8.75 18.63 10.11
CA HIS A 272 8.58 17.80 8.93
C HIS A 272 7.29 18.18 8.20
N LYS A 273 7.44 18.75 7.00
CA LYS A 273 6.31 18.99 6.11
C LYS A 273 5.96 17.69 5.38
N TYR A 274 4.78 17.14 5.62
CA TYR A 274 4.24 16.02 4.85
C TYR A 274 2.86 16.33 4.29
N SER A 275 2.41 15.55 3.31
CA SER A 275 1.04 15.64 2.77
C SER A 275 0.32 14.32 3.01
N THR A 276 -0.96 14.40 3.37
CA THR A 276 -1.82 13.23 3.57
C THR A 276 -2.86 13.12 2.47
N PHE A 277 -3.05 11.91 1.94
CA PHE A 277 -4.04 11.61 0.91
C PHE A 277 -4.92 10.44 1.31
N VAL A 278 -6.11 10.36 0.71
CA VAL A 278 -7.06 9.25 0.86
C VAL A 278 -7.47 8.78 -0.54
N GLN A 279 -7.33 7.48 -0.82
CA GLN A 279 -7.85 6.68 -1.95
C GLN A 279 -7.84 7.25 -3.40
N ASN A 280 -7.91 6.35 -4.40
CA ASN A 280 -8.01 6.68 -5.84
C ASN A 280 -6.94 7.65 -6.37
N GLN A 281 -5.73 7.55 -5.84
CA GLN A 281 -4.63 8.40 -6.26
C GLN A 281 -3.65 7.62 -7.13
N ILE A 282 -3.25 8.25 -8.23
CA ILE A 282 -2.05 7.89 -8.96
C ILE A 282 -0.94 8.83 -8.51
N PHE A 283 0.15 8.27 -8.00
CA PHE A 283 1.38 9.00 -7.72
C PHE A 283 2.42 8.66 -8.77
N ILE A 284 2.84 9.65 -9.55
CA ILE A 284 3.92 9.50 -10.53
C ILE A 284 5.13 10.25 -9.99
N CYS A 285 6.21 9.54 -9.68
CA CYS A 285 7.49 10.12 -9.32
C CYS A 285 8.39 10.18 -10.56
N LYS A 286 8.63 11.39 -11.07
CA LYS A 286 9.59 11.63 -12.14
C LYS A 286 11.01 11.83 -11.58
N ASN A 287 12.01 11.46 -12.37
CA ASN A 287 13.44 11.66 -12.10
C ASN A 287 14.01 10.89 -10.90
N ALA A 288 13.55 9.65 -10.63
CA ALA A 288 14.04 8.88 -9.48
C ALA A 288 15.58 8.59 -9.49
N GLU A 289 16.25 8.64 -10.64
CA GLU A 289 17.69 8.27 -10.78
C GLU A 289 18.68 9.45 -10.77
N ASN A 290 18.30 10.62 -11.28
CA ASN A 290 19.26 11.67 -11.66
C ASN A 290 19.29 12.87 -10.71
N VAL A 291 18.95 12.65 -9.45
CA VAL A 291 18.69 13.75 -8.52
C VAL A 291 19.67 13.68 -7.35
N THR A 292 20.80 14.35 -7.49
CA THR A 292 21.69 14.66 -6.36
C THR A 292 21.05 15.62 -5.36
N ASN A 293 19.98 16.32 -5.75
CA ASN A 293 19.24 17.28 -4.94
C ASN A 293 17.73 16.98 -4.90
N LYS A 294 17.26 16.36 -3.81
CA LYS A 294 15.86 15.90 -3.61
C LYS A 294 14.76 16.91 -4.00
N LYS A 295 15.05 18.20 -4.08
CA LYS A 295 14.15 19.27 -4.59
C LYS A 295 13.61 19.02 -6.02
N ASN A 296 14.19 18.09 -6.78
CA ASN A 296 13.76 17.78 -8.14
C ASN A 296 12.88 16.53 -8.26
N ILE A 297 12.51 15.87 -7.15
CA ILE A 297 11.49 14.83 -7.17
C ILE A 297 10.14 15.52 -7.36
N GLN A 298 9.50 15.25 -8.50
CA GLN A 298 8.16 15.76 -8.78
C GLN A 298 7.15 14.62 -8.66
N TRP A 299 6.23 14.78 -7.71
CA TRP A 299 5.05 13.93 -7.60
C TRP A 299 3.91 14.55 -8.40
N ILE A 300 3.42 13.82 -9.39
CA ILE A 300 2.17 14.16 -10.08
C ILE A 300 1.08 13.29 -9.47
N ILE A 301 0.05 13.95 -8.94
CA ILE A 301 -1.07 13.33 -8.27
C ILE A 301 -2.29 13.48 -9.19
N SER A 302 -2.92 12.36 -9.56
CA SER A 302 -4.08 12.35 -10.46
C SER A 302 -5.18 11.44 -9.92
N ASN A 303 -6.41 11.93 -10.02
CA ASN A 303 -7.63 11.17 -9.73
C ASN A 303 -8.16 10.40 -10.97
N ASN A 304 -7.57 10.62 -12.15
CA ASN A 304 -8.04 10.02 -13.40
C ASN A 304 -7.29 8.70 -13.68
N LEU A 305 -7.91 7.59 -13.30
CA LEU A 305 -7.46 6.22 -13.63
C LEU A 305 -7.66 5.88 -15.12
N THR A 306 -8.63 6.51 -15.78
CA THR A 306 -8.91 6.32 -17.20
C THR A 306 -8.09 7.32 -18.00
N GLY A 307 -7.10 6.84 -18.78
CA GLY A 307 -6.21 7.67 -19.61
C GLY A 307 -6.88 8.44 -20.76
N SER A 308 -8.14 8.86 -20.64
CA SER A 308 -8.75 9.82 -21.56
C SER A 308 -8.27 11.23 -21.22
N GLN A 309 -7.50 11.83 -22.13
CA GLN A 309 -6.90 13.18 -22.02
C GLN A 309 -7.90 14.36 -22.00
N ASN A 310 -9.16 14.15 -21.63
CA ASN A 310 -10.12 15.24 -21.45
C ASN A 310 -10.14 15.65 -19.98
N ILE A 311 -9.24 16.57 -19.64
CA ILE A 311 -9.30 17.33 -18.38
C ILE A 311 -10.44 18.34 -18.54
N SER A 312 -11.66 17.95 -18.14
CA SER A 312 -12.65 18.94 -17.71
C SER A 312 -12.58 19.05 -16.19
N SER A 313 -12.40 20.28 -15.72
CA SER A 313 -12.38 20.64 -14.31
C SER A 313 -13.74 20.29 -13.67
N GLN A 314 -13.82 19.12 -13.05
CA GLN A 314 -14.93 18.80 -12.15
C GLN A 314 -14.50 19.03 -10.70
N THR A 315 -15.13 20.02 -10.10
CA THR A 315 -15.09 20.32 -8.66
C THR A 315 -15.51 19.07 -7.88
N ILE A 316 -14.64 18.62 -6.97
CA ILE A 316 -14.95 17.53 -6.04
C ILE A 316 -16.06 18.02 -5.11
N ARG A 317 -17.29 17.51 -5.29
CA ARG A 317 -18.36 17.71 -4.30
C ARG A 317 -18.10 16.81 -3.10
N SER A 318 -18.00 17.43 -1.92
CA SER A 318 -18.00 16.75 -0.63
C SER A 318 -19.22 15.84 -0.49
N ILE A 319 -19.00 14.57 -0.15
CA ILE A 319 -20.08 13.65 0.25
C ILE A 319 -20.60 14.11 1.62
N PRO A 320 -21.90 14.41 1.79
CA PRO A 320 -22.42 14.76 3.11
C PRO A 320 -22.33 13.54 4.03
N ARG A 321 -21.65 13.65 5.17
CA ARG A 321 -21.76 12.67 6.25
C ARG A 321 -23.17 12.73 6.85
N LYS A 322 -23.71 11.57 7.24
CA LYS A 322 -24.86 11.51 8.16
C LYS A 322 -24.47 12.30 9.41
N LYS A 323 -25.27 13.32 9.74
CA LYS A 323 -25.09 14.17 10.92
C LYS A 323 -25.15 13.30 12.17
N ASP A 324 -24.09 13.34 12.96
CA ASP A 324 -24.08 12.85 14.33
C ASP A 324 -24.30 14.08 15.24
N PRO A 325 -25.46 14.23 15.91
CA PRO A 325 -25.82 15.46 16.61
C PRO A 325 -24.97 15.77 17.85
N GLU A 326 -24.16 14.84 18.35
CA GLU A 326 -23.49 14.97 19.67
C GLU A 326 -22.04 15.49 19.60
N LEU A 327 -21.52 15.85 18.42
CA LEU A 327 -20.13 16.29 18.24
C LEU A 327 -19.94 17.77 17.85
N GLU A 328 -21.00 18.58 17.86
CA GLU A 328 -20.90 20.02 17.56
C GLU A 328 -20.70 20.87 18.82
N SER A 329 -19.46 20.88 19.33
CA SER A 329 -18.89 22.09 19.91
C SER A 329 -17.39 22.13 19.63
N ASP A 330 -17.02 23.03 18.71
CA ASP A 330 -15.70 23.67 18.54
C ASP A 330 -14.83 23.37 17.31
N PHE A 331 -15.26 22.54 16.35
CA PHE A 331 -14.54 22.46 15.06
C PHE A 331 -15.46 22.40 13.83
N LYS A 332 -15.58 23.53 13.13
CA LYS A 332 -16.04 23.56 11.73
C LYS A 332 -14.91 23.05 10.83
N PHE A 333 -15.04 21.83 10.33
CA PHE A 333 -14.20 21.36 9.23
C PHE A 333 -14.62 22.04 7.93
N ILE A 334 -13.82 22.98 7.44
CA ILE A 334 -14.00 23.58 6.11
C ILE A 334 -13.17 22.75 5.14
N GLY A 335 -13.81 22.26 4.07
CA GLY A 335 -13.14 21.47 3.03
C GLY A 335 -11.98 22.22 2.37
N TRP A 336 -11.10 21.47 1.72
CA TRP A 336 -10.01 22.03 0.93
C TRP A 336 -10.53 22.39 -0.46
N GLU A 337 -10.39 23.64 -0.88
CA GLU A 337 -10.57 24.04 -2.28
C GLU A 337 -9.21 24.12 -2.97
N PHE A 338 -9.08 23.41 -4.09
CA PHE A 338 -7.91 23.50 -4.95
C PHE A 338 -8.24 24.41 -6.13
N MET A 339 -7.47 25.47 -6.29
CA MET A 339 -7.54 26.34 -7.47
C MET A 339 -6.37 25.99 -8.40
N PHE A 340 -6.67 25.58 -9.62
CA PHE A 340 -5.66 25.34 -10.64
C PHE A 340 -5.50 26.61 -11.47
N LEU A 341 -4.33 27.24 -11.40
CA LEU A 341 -3.97 28.33 -12.31
C LEU A 341 -3.31 27.74 -13.55
N GLU A 342 -3.60 28.32 -14.73
CA GLU A 342 -3.17 27.85 -16.07
C GLU A 342 -1.64 27.79 -16.30
N SER A 343 -0.81 28.01 -15.28
CA SER A 343 0.64 27.91 -15.37
C SER A 343 1.25 27.08 -14.24
N ASN A 344 1.38 25.77 -14.46
CA ASN A 344 2.31 24.78 -13.83
C ASN A 344 2.77 24.95 -12.35
N LYS A 345 2.04 25.68 -11.52
CA LYS A 345 2.26 25.81 -10.07
C LYS A 345 0.95 25.45 -9.37
N VAL A 346 1.06 24.52 -8.43
CA VAL A 346 0.01 24.25 -7.44
C VAL A 346 0.40 25.02 -6.19
N GLU A 347 -0.33 26.09 -5.88
CA GLU A 347 -0.23 26.75 -4.58
C GLU A 347 -1.32 26.19 -3.66
N VAL A 348 -0.88 25.66 -2.51
CA VAL A 348 -1.77 25.18 -1.46
C VAL A 348 -2.01 26.35 -0.52
N PHE A 349 -3.21 26.92 -0.53
CA PHE A 349 -3.60 27.93 0.45
C PHE A 349 -4.14 27.26 1.71
N GLN A 350 -3.51 27.58 2.85
CA GLN A 350 -4.04 27.27 4.17
C GLN A 350 -4.96 28.42 4.60
N LEU A 351 -6.27 28.18 4.62
CA LEU A 351 -7.21 29.16 5.20
C LEU A 351 -7.13 29.07 6.72
N TYR A 352 -6.61 30.12 7.37
CA TYR A 352 -6.76 30.30 8.81
C TYR A 352 -8.16 30.82 9.10
N PRO A 353 -8.86 30.33 10.15
CA PRO A 353 -10.06 30.98 10.63
C PRO A 353 -9.67 32.36 11.16
N GLN A 354 -10.27 33.43 10.60
CA GLN A 354 -10.36 34.68 11.35
C GLN A 354 -11.39 34.45 12.45
N LEU A 355 -10.95 34.55 13.70
CA LEU A 355 -11.82 34.63 14.87
C LEU A 355 -12.72 35.86 14.69
N GLN A 356 -14.05 35.66 14.76
CA GLN A 356 -15.00 36.75 14.95
C GLN A 356 -15.09 37.12 16.42
#